data_AF-A0A7S4FQS3-F1
#
_entry.id   AF-A0A7S4FQS3-F1
#
_cell.length_a   1.000
_cell.length_b   1.000
_cell.length_c   1.000
_cell.angle_alpha   90.00
_cell.angle_beta   90.00
_cell.angle_gamma   90.00
#
_symmetry.space_group_name_H-M   'P 1'
#
loop_
_entity.id
_entity.type
_entity.pdbx_description
1 polymer ?
#
loop_
_entity_poly.entity_id
_entity_poly.type
_entity_poly.pdbx_seq_one_letter_code
_entity_poly.pdbx_strand_id
1 'polypeptide(L)'
;MKAVKRELRKRQETNGDCGGCCTRIGSWEFATGTICNRKDAKGLEPSPMTPLTGFEIASCTKPFVAVAVLLLLEAGKIRSLDDAIVQYIPQVLQAAEAHPECGTRTIAHLLSQRSGLHDFWQSKAFIKAFKQQGRDRFWPPEDCLLYVLPLKPSFEAGTSYEYTDTNFVLCGLLVEAVGGQSLHAFLRERVFDPLCMNQTYMSYREQVPEGDVSHRYEGSKSLHA
;
A
#
# COMPACT_ATOMS: atom_id res chain seq x y z
N MET A 1 -11.65 4.03 -19.93
CA MET A 1 -10.47 4.86 -19.56
C MET A 1 -10.66 6.38 -19.81
N LYS A 2 -11.89 6.91 -19.87
CA LYS A 2 -12.11 8.34 -20.18
C LYS A 2 -11.95 9.23 -18.94
N ALA A 3 -12.43 8.78 -17.79
CA ALA A 3 -12.38 9.57 -16.56
C ALA A 3 -10.94 9.70 -16.05
N VAL A 4 -10.19 8.59 -16.02
CA VAL A 4 -8.78 8.59 -15.60
C VAL A 4 -7.93 9.48 -16.51
N LYS A 5 -8.06 9.38 -17.84
CA LYS A 5 -7.30 10.22 -18.77
C LYS A 5 -7.60 11.71 -18.60
N ARG A 6 -8.87 12.06 -18.37
CA ARG A 6 -9.28 13.44 -18.10
C ARG A 6 -8.64 13.96 -16.81
N GLU A 7 -8.67 13.15 -15.76
CA GLU A 7 -8.08 13.49 -14.47
C GLU A 7 -6.56 13.66 -14.54
N LEU A 8 -5.86 12.76 -15.24
CA LEU A 8 -4.41 12.87 -15.43
C LEU A 8 -4.01 14.14 -16.20
N ARG A 9 -4.76 14.50 -17.25
CA ARG A 9 -4.52 15.75 -18.00
C ARG A 9 -4.71 16.99 -17.13
N LYS A 10 -5.82 17.03 -16.39
CA LYS A 10 -6.08 18.12 -15.43
C LYS A 10 -4.89 18.32 -14.49
N ARG A 11 -4.34 17.23 -13.94
CA ARG A 11 -3.19 17.30 -13.01
C ARG A 11 -1.87 17.70 -13.65
N GLN A 12 -1.62 17.28 -14.89
CA GLN A 12 -0.46 17.73 -15.66
C GLN A 12 -0.50 19.24 -15.88
N GLU A 13 -1.68 19.79 -16.16
CA GLU A 13 -1.89 21.23 -16.35
C GLU A 13 -1.75 22.03 -15.05
N THR A 14 -2.26 21.52 -13.91
CA THR A 14 -2.30 22.28 -12.65
C THR A 14 -1.03 22.17 -11.81
N ASN A 15 -0.36 21.01 -11.81
CA ASN A 15 0.71 20.72 -10.84
C ASN A 15 2.11 20.62 -11.48
N GLY A 16 2.21 20.69 -12.81
CA GLY A 16 3.48 20.42 -13.52
C GLY A 16 4.03 19.02 -13.27
N ASP A 17 3.19 18.09 -12.82
CA ASP A 17 3.58 16.78 -12.31
C ASP A 17 3.71 15.79 -13.47
N CYS A 18 4.93 15.34 -13.74
CA CYS A 18 5.28 14.41 -14.83
C CYS A 18 5.38 12.95 -14.35
N GLY A 19 4.80 12.63 -13.19
CA GLY A 19 4.86 11.30 -12.60
C GLY A 19 4.36 10.19 -13.54
N GLY A 20 5.18 9.17 -13.75
CA GLY A 20 4.85 7.94 -14.46
C GLY A 20 5.37 6.73 -13.68
N CYS A 21 4.68 5.59 -13.77
CA CYS A 21 5.21 4.32 -13.30
C CYS A 21 5.62 3.46 -14.50
N CYS A 22 6.85 2.93 -14.47
CA CYS A 22 7.28 1.91 -15.40
C CYS A 22 7.07 0.55 -14.75
N THR A 23 6.07 -0.20 -15.21
CA THR A 23 5.93 -1.63 -14.86
C THR A 23 6.36 -2.45 -16.06
N ARG A 24 7.44 -3.22 -15.91
CA ARG A 24 7.86 -4.18 -16.93
C ARG A 24 7.01 -5.45 -16.78
N ILE A 25 6.32 -5.84 -17.85
CA ILE A 25 5.68 -7.14 -17.98
C ILE A 25 6.62 -8.00 -18.83
N GLY A 26 7.28 -9.00 -18.25
CA GLY A 26 8.23 -9.86 -18.97
C GLY A 26 8.81 -10.97 -18.09
N SER A 27 9.55 -11.89 -18.70
CA SER A 27 10.27 -12.97 -18.02
C SER A 27 11.67 -12.54 -17.58
N TRP A 28 12.13 -13.08 -16.45
CA TRP A 28 13.51 -12.94 -15.99
C TRP A 28 14.33 -14.13 -16.49
N GLU A 29 15.47 -13.86 -17.13
CA GLU A 29 16.36 -14.91 -17.66
C GLU A 29 17.47 -15.33 -16.67
N PHE A 30 17.62 -14.60 -15.56
CA PHE A 30 18.67 -14.87 -14.57
C PHE A 30 18.30 -14.37 -13.18
N ALA A 31 18.71 -15.11 -12.15
CA ALA A 31 18.71 -14.71 -10.74
C ALA A 31 20.01 -15.22 -10.09
N THR A 32 20.54 -14.48 -9.11
CA THR A 32 21.71 -14.88 -8.32
C THR A 32 21.48 -14.60 -6.84
N GLY A 33 21.86 -15.54 -5.99
CA GLY A 33 21.71 -15.45 -4.54
C GLY A 33 21.23 -16.76 -3.93
N THR A 34 21.14 -16.79 -2.61
CA THR A 34 20.56 -17.90 -1.86
C THR A 34 19.32 -17.42 -1.10
N ILE A 35 18.31 -18.27 -1.05
CA ILE A 35 17.13 -18.09 -0.20
C ILE A 35 17.47 -18.72 1.15
N CYS A 36 18.10 -17.96 2.03
CA CYS A 36 18.13 -18.24 3.47
C CYS A 36 18.72 -17.04 4.20
N ASN A 37 17.90 -16.33 4.99
CA ASN A 37 18.47 -15.49 6.05
C ASN A 37 17.44 -15.15 7.13
N ARG A 38 17.07 -16.14 7.95
CA ARG A 38 16.61 -15.83 9.31
C ARG A 38 17.62 -16.34 10.34
N LYS A 39 17.76 -15.58 11.42
CA LYS A 39 18.49 -16.01 12.64
C LYS A 39 17.86 -17.24 13.32
N ASP A 40 16.61 -17.59 12.97
CA ASP A 40 15.90 -18.78 13.47
C ASP A 40 15.96 -19.98 12.50
N ALA A 41 16.67 -19.87 11.36
CA ALA A 41 16.83 -20.93 10.37
C ALA A 41 17.78 -22.06 10.81
N LYS A 42 17.79 -22.40 12.11
CA LYS A 42 18.56 -23.54 12.60
C LYS A 42 18.05 -24.82 11.92
N GLY A 43 18.87 -25.36 11.02
CA GLY A 43 18.59 -26.63 10.33
C GLY A 43 17.90 -26.50 8.96
N LEU A 44 17.79 -25.30 8.37
CA LEU A 44 17.34 -25.13 6.99
C LEU A 44 18.54 -24.91 6.07
N GLU A 45 18.72 -25.80 5.10
CA GLU A 45 19.75 -25.64 4.07
C GLU A 45 19.35 -24.51 3.10
N PRO A 46 20.26 -23.58 2.77
CA PRO A 46 20.00 -22.55 1.77
C PRO A 46 19.68 -23.16 0.41
N SER A 47 18.61 -22.69 -0.24
CA SER A 47 18.32 -23.02 -1.64
C SER A 47 18.82 -21.93 -2.59
N PRO A 48 19.24 -22.27 -3.81
CA PRO A 48 19.56 -21.27 -4.84
C PRO A 48 18.32 -20.43 -5.18
N MET A 49 18.50 -19.12 -5.28
CA MET A 49 17.47 -18.23 -5.80
C MET A 49 17.24 -18.52 -7.28
N THR A 50 15.98 -18.50 -7.71
CA THR A 50 15.62 -18.66 -9.12
C THR A 50 14.86 -17.43 -9.64
N PRO A 51 14.76 -17.24 -10.96
CA PRO A 51 13.88 -16.23 -11.54
C PRO A 51 12.39 -16.35 -11.14
N LEU A 52 11.99 -17.50 -10.58
CA LEU A 52 10.63 -17.79 -10.14
C LEU A 52 10.43 -17.58 -8.63
N THR A 53 11.49 -17.26 -7.87
CA THR A 53 11.39 -16.99 -6.44
C THR A 53 10.47 -15.79 -6.19
N GLY A 54 9.45 -15.99 -5.36
CA GLY A 54 8.55 -14.92 -4.91
C GLY A 54 9.22 -14.00 -3.89
N PHE A 55 8.88 -12.71 -3.92
CA PHE A 55 9.38 -11.71 -2.97
C PHE A 55 8.26 -10.85 -2.45
N GLU A 56 8.34 -10.47 -1.17
CA GLU A 56 7.54 -9.35 -0.67
C GLU A 56 8.05 -8.04 -1.29
N ILE A 57 7.21 -7.41 -2.11
CA ILE A 57 7.60 -6.21 -2.88
C ILE A 57 7.43 -4.89 -2.10
N ALA A 58 6.97 -4.97 -0.84
CA ALA A 58 6.79 -3.84 0.06
C ALA A 58 6.09 -2.64 -0.63
N SER A 59 6.75 -1.47 -0.68
CA SER A 59 6.18 -0.22 -1.20
C SER A 59 5.86 -0.25 -2.70
N CYS A 60 6.37 -1.23 -3.46
CA CYS A 60 5.95 -1.47 -4.84
C CYS A 60 4.47 -1.92 -4.95
N THR A 61 3.81 -2.21 -3.82
CA THR A 61 2.36 -2.44 -3.75
C THR A 61 1.55 -1.16 -4.03
N LYS A 62 2.09 0.02 -3.73
CA LYS A 62 1.36 1.31 -3.80
C LYS A 62 0.81 1.61 -5.21
N PRO A 63 1.55 1.43 -6.30
CA PRO A 63 1.00 1.53 -7.65
C PRO A 63 -0.23 0.65 -7.92
N PHE A 64 -0.28 -0.58 -7.40
CA PHE A 64 -1.45 -1.46 -7.57
C PHE A 64 -2.69 -0.90 -6.85
N VAL A 65 -2.50 -0.40 -5.62
CA VAL A 65 -3.58 0.25 -4.87
C VAL A 65 -4.02 1.54 -5.56
N ALA A 66 -3.10 2.34 -6.10
CA ALA A 66 -3.44 3.53 -6.89
C ALA A 66 -4.26 3.16 -8.14
N VAL A 67 -3.88 2.09 -8.85
CA VAL A 67 -4.67 1.56 -9.97
C VAL A 67 -6.06 1.16 -9.52
N ALA A 68 -6.21 0.49 -8.37
CA ALA A 68 -7.52 0.13 -7.85
C ALA A 68 -8.42 1.35 -7.60
N VAL A 69 -7.88 2.42 -7.00
CA VAL A 69 -8.60 3.69 -6.81
C VAL A 69 -8.99 4.31 -8.16
N LEU A 70 -8.08 4.33 -9.13
CA LEU A 70 -8.35 4.86 -10.48
C LEU A 70 -9.39 4.03 -11.25
N LEU A 71 -9.44 2.71 -11.04
CA LEU A 71 -10.47 1.84 -11.61
C LEU A 71 -11.85 2.13 -11.02
N LEU A 72 -11.94 2.49 -9.74
CA LEU A 72 -13.18 2.93 -9.10
C LEU A 72 -13.64 4.30 -9.62
N LEU A 73 -12.71 5.23 -9.86
CA LEU A 73 -12.98 6.49 -10.55
C LEU A 73 -13.50 6.25 -11.97
N GLU A 74 -12.86 5.37 -12.73
CA GLU A 74 -13.27 5.04 -14.09
C GLU A 74 -14.66 4.38 -14.14
N ALA A 75 -14.99 3.58 -13.13
CA ALA A 75 -16.30 2.96 -12.97
C ALA A 75 -17.38 3.94 -12.44
N GLY A 76 -17.03 5.20 -12.15
CA GLY A 76 -17.94 6.20 -11.60
C GLY A 76 -18.36 5.95 -10.15
N LYS A 77 -17.68 5.04 -9.45
CA LYS A 77 -17.93 4.76 -8.02
C LYS A 77 -17.28 5.80 -7.11
N ILE A 78 -16.18 6.39 -7.55
CA ILE A 78 -15.60 7.63 -7.00
C ILE A 78 -15.94 8.74 -7.98
N ARG A 79 -16.43 9.89 -7.49
CA ARG A 79 -16.84 11.00 -8.37
C ARG A 79 -15.65 11.84 -8.81
N SER A 80 -14.76 12.16 -7.88
CA SER A 80 -13.55 12.96 -8.10
C SER A 80 -12.42 12.50 -7.20
N LEU A 81 -11.17 12.65 -7.65
CA LEU A 81 -10.02 12.50 -6.74
C LEU A 81 -9.93 13.68 -5.74
N ASP A 82 -10.63 14.78 -6.00
CA ASP A 82 -10.73 15.91 -5.07
C ASP A 82 -11.82 15.72 -4.01
N ASP A 83 -12.55 14.60 -4.05
CA ASP A 83 -13.51 14.27 -3.00
C ASP A 83 -12.76 14.05 -1.68
N ALA A 84 -13.33 14.55 -0.58
CA ALA A 84 -12.77 14.33 0.74
C ALA A 84 -12.86 12.84 1.13
N ILE A 85 -11.77 12.27 1.62
CA ILE A 85 -11.69 10.84 1.98
C ILE A 85 -12.75 10.45 3.02
N VAL A 86 -13.07 11.40 3.90
CA VAL A 86 -14.04 11.24 4.97
C VAL A 86 -15.45 10.91 4.47
N GLN A 87 -15.77 11.25 3.22
CA GLN A 87 -17.05 10.91 2.59
C GLN A 87 -17.20 9.40 2.31
N TYR A 88 -16.08 8.68 2.21
CA TYR A 88 -16.05 7.27 1.80
C TYR A 88 -15.69 6.32 2.94
N ILE A 89 -14.94 6.79 3.94
CA ILE A 89 -14.50 5.99 5.08
C ILE A 89 -14.94 6.68 6.37
N PRO A 90 -16.17 6.43 6.85
CA PRO A 90 -16.67 7.02 8.09
C PRO A 90 -15.82 6.68 9.32
N GLN A 91 -15.06 5.59 9.31
CA GLN A 91 -14.11 5.29 10.39
C GLN A 91 -12.98 6.33 10.50
N VAL A 92 -12.68 7.04 9.41
CA VAL A 92 -11.77 8.20 9.41
C VAL A 92 -12.45 9.44 9.98
N LEU A 93 -13.79 9.51 9.94
CA LEU A 93 -14.58 10.62 10.49
C LEU A 93 -14.32 10.80 11.98
N GLN A 94 -14.29 9.72 12.77
CA GLN A 94 -14.02 9.80 14.22
C GLN A 94 -12.65 10.41 14.55
N ALA A 95 -11.65 10.19 13.70
CA ALA A 95 -10.37 10.85 13.85
C ALA A 95 -10.38 12.30 13.36
N ALA A 96 -11.14 12.58 12.29
CA ALA A 96 -11.34 13.93 11.77
C ALA A 96 -12.17 14.82 12.71
N GLU A 97 -13.00 14.25 13.58
CA GLU A 97 -13.71 14.98 14.64
C GLU A 97 -12.74 15.58 15.66
N ALA A 98 -11.62 14.90 15.95
CA ALA A 98 -10.60 15.40 16.87
C ALA A 98 -9.71 16.50 16.24
N HIS A 99 -9.52 16.45 14.91
CA HIS A 99 -8.72 17.41 14.14
C HIS A 99 -9.49 17.76 12.85
N PRO A 100 -10.34 18.80 12.85
CA PRO A 100 -11.20 19.14 11.71
C PRO A 100 -10.46 19.29 10.37
N GLU A 101 -9.19 19.69 10.39
CA GLU A 101 -8.29 19.74 9.23
C GLU A 101 -8.05 18.37 8.58
N CYS A 102 -8.28 17.26 9.28
CA CYS A 102 -8.29 15.90 8.73
C CYS A 102 -9.49 15.63 7.82
N GLY A 103 -10.60 16.33 8.02
CA GLY A 103 -11.80 16.22 7.19
C GLY A 103 -11.66 16.78 5.77
N THR A 104 -10.67 17.63 5.50
CA THR A 104 -10.46 18.27 4.18
C THR A 104 -9.51 17.48 3.27
N ARG A 105 -8.95 16.36 3.75
CA ARG A 105 -8.01 15.55 2.97
C ARG A 105 -8.74 14.86 1.82
N THR A 106 -8.25 15.07 0.60
CA THR A 106 -8.81 14.48 -0.60
C THR A 106 -8.13 13.15 -0.93
N ILE A 107 -8.76 12.35 -1.78
CA ILE A 107 -8.15 11.12 -2.32
C ILE A 107 -6.83 11.46 -3.05
N ALA A 108 -6.80 12.59 -3.74
CA ALA A 108 -5.64 13.16 -4.40
C ALA A 108 -4.46 13.35 -3.43
N HIS A 109 -4.71 13.95 -2.26
CA HIS A 109 -3.68 14.18 -1.26
C HIS A 109 -3.06 12.88 -0.74
N LEU A 110 -3.87 11.81 -0.61
CA LEU A 110 -3.36 10.49 -0.22
C LEU A 110 -2.47 9.89 -1.32
N LEU A 111 -2.98 9.83 -2.56
CA LEU A 111 -2.27 9.25 -3.70
C LEU A 111 -0.93 9.95 -3.98
N SER A 112 -0.85 11.26 -3.71
CA SER A 112 0.36 12.06 -3.95
C SER A 112 1.29 12.21 -2.74
N GLN A 113 1.02 11.54 -1.61
CA GLN A 113 1.80 11.69 -0.37
C GLN A 113 1.85 13.15 0.16
N ARG A 114 0.72 13.87 0.07
CA ARG A 114 0.57 15.28 0.47
C ARG A 114 -0.52 15.49 1.52
N SER A 115 -0.85 14.44 2.28
CA SER A 115 -1.92 14.51 3.28
C SER A 115 -1.50 15.17 4.59
N GLY A 116 -0.21 15.20 4.93
CA GLY A 116 0.27 15.64 6.25
C GLY A 116 -0.02 14.67 7.39
N LEU A 117 -0.43 13.42 7.09
CA LEU A 117 -0.61 12.36 8.07
C LEU A 117 0.74 11.74 8.47
N HIS A 118 0.87 11.44 9.76
CA HIS A 118 2.02 10.72 10.30
C HIS A 118 2.08 9.28 9.77
N ASP A 119 3.29 8.72 9.70
CA ASP A 119 3.50 7.30 9.40
C ASP A 119 3.41 6.46 10.68
N PHE A 120 2.57 5.42 10.67
CA PHE A 120 2.40 4.53 11.82
C PHE A 120 3.69 3.77 12.16
N TRP A 121 4.61 3.57 11.21
CA TRP A 121 5.93 3.02 11.47
C TRP A 121 6.82 3.95 12.31
N GLN A 122 6.51 5.25 12.37
CA GLN A 122 7.21 6.20 13.24
C GLN A 122 6.59 6.27 14.64
N SER A 123 5.41 5.67 14.85
CA SER A 123 4.76 5.62 16.16
C SER A 123 5.46 4.62 17.08
N LYS A 124 6.06 5.12 18.17
CA LYS A 124 6.66 4.27 19.21
C LYS A 124 5.65 3.27 19.80
N ALA A 125 4.39 3.67 19.90
CA ALA A 125 3.31 2.83 20.42
C ALA A 125 2.99 1.69 19.45
N PHE A 126 2.88 1.99 18.15
CA PHE A 126 2.72 0.95 17.12
C PHE A 126 3.92 0.00 17.11
N ILE A 127 5.16 0.50 17.09
CA ILE A 127 6.37 -0.33 17.09
C ILE A 127 6.43 -1.24 18.33
N LYS A 128 5.97 -0.76 19.49
CA LYS A 128 5.87 -1.58 20.71
C LYS A 128 4.82 -2.69 20.53
N ALA A 129 3.62 -2.35 20.06
CA ALA A 129 2.57 -3.32 19.79
C ALA A 129 3.01 -4.36 18.76
N PHE A 130 3.63 -3.93 17.66
CA PHE A 130 4.18 -4.78 16.60
C PHE A 130 5.18 -5.81 17.14
N LYS A 131 6.06 -5.40 18.06
CA LYS A 131 7.02 -6.31 18.71
C LYS A 131 6.37 -7.26 19.71
N GLN A 132 5.34 -6.83 20.43
CA GLN A 132 4.70 -7.61 21.50
C GLN A 132 3.66 -8.60 20.99
N GLN A 133 2.92 -8.24 19.95
CA GLN A 133 1.80 -9.04 19.42
C GLN A 133 2.22 -9.97 18.26
N GLY A 134 3.48 -9.93 17.85
CA GLY A 134 4.03 -10.76 16.78
C GLY A 134 4.07 -10.06 15.42
N ARG A 135 5.15 -10.32 14.67
CA ARG A 135 5.41 -9.73 13.34
C ARG A 135 4.69 -10.48 12.22
N ASP A 136 4.53 -11.79 12.38
CA ASP A 136 4.06 -12.71 11.35
C ASP A 136 2.57 -13.01 11.48
N ARG A 137 1.75 -11.96 11.51
CA ARG A 137 0.30 -12.08 11.60
C ARG A 137 -0.39 -11.07 10.71
N PHE A 138 -1.68 -11.32 10.50
CA PHE A 138 -2.55 -10.32 9.94
C PHE A 138 -2.70 -9.13 10.93
N TRP A 139 -2.35 -7.95 10.45
CA TRP A 139 -2.59 -6.66 11.10
C TRP A 139 -3.75 -5.97 10.39
N PRO A 140 -4.91 -5.81 11.05
CA PRO A 140 -6.03 -5.05 10.51
C PRO A 140 -5.58 -3.61 10.13
N PRO A 141 -5.92 -3.11 8.94
CA PRO A 141 -5.61 -1.73 8.53
C PRO A 141 -6.01 -0.69 9.56
N GLU A 142 -7.19 -0.87 10.17
CA GLU A 142 -7.78 0.02 11.17
C GLU A 142 -6.91 0.09 12.44
N ASP A 143 -6.33 -1.02 12.87
CA ASP A 143 -5.45 -1.07 14.05
C ASP A 143 -4.20 -0.22 13.83
N CYS A 144 -3.63 -0.20 12.62
CA CYS A 144 -2.49 0.65 12.29
C CYS A 144 -2.85 2.14 12.38
N LEU A 145 -4.09 2.49 12.00
CA LEU A 145 -4.56 3.88 11.96
C LEU A 145 -4.80 4.47 13.35
N LEU A 146 -5.11 3.66 14.36
CA LEU A 146 -5.32 4.10 15.75
C LEU A 146 -4.12 4.86 16.33
N TYR A 147 -2.92 4.61 15.80
CA TYR A 147 -1.68 5.19 16.32
C TYR A 147 -1.29 6.54 15.72
N VAL A 148 -1.98 6.97 14.65
CA VAL A 148 -1.59 8.17 13.88
C VAL A 148 -2.73 9.12 13.62
N LEU A 149 -3.94 8.59 13.43
CA LEU A 149 -5.11 9.41 13.13
C LEU A 149 -5.50 10.40 14.25
N PRO A 150 -5.31 10.10 15.56
CA PRO A 150 -5.55 11.08 16.63
C PRO A 150 -4.48 12.17 16.76
N LEU A 151 -3.40 12.13 15.98
CA LEU A 151 -2.32 13.10 16.06
C LEU A 151 -2.62 14.33 15.22
N LYS A 152 -2.17 15.50 15.70
CA LYS A 152 -2.20 16.72 14.89
C LYS A 152 -1.33 16.52 13.63
N PRO A 153 -1.82 16.89 12.43
CA PRO A 153 -1.05 16.81 11.20
C PRO A 153 0.32 17.51 11.24
N SER A 154 1.30 16.96 10.53
CA SER A 154 2.61 17.59 10.34
C SER A 154 2.52 18.89 9.53
N PHE A 155 1.57 18.97 8.60
CA PHE A 155 1.29 20.14 7.77
C PHE A 155 -0.14 20.07 7.21
N GLU A 156 -0.60 21.19 6.65
CA GLU A 156 -1.90 21.28 5.98
C GLU A 156 -1.90 20.50 4.66
N ALA A 157 -2.95 19.72 4.41
CA ALA A 157 -3.02 18.87 3.23
C ALA A 157 -2.83 19.67 1.92
N GLY A 158 -2.01 19.15 1.00
CA GLY A 158 -1.66 19.80 -0.26
C GLY A 158 -0.49 20.78 -0.18
N THR A 159 -0.15 21.30 1.01
CA THR A 159 0.88 22.36 1.15
C THR A 159 2.33 21.83 1.19
N SER A 160 2.54 20.57 1.54
CA SER A 160 3.86 19.93 1.58
C SER A 160 3.80 18.47 1.13
N TYR A 161 4.94 17.78 1.15
CA TYR A 161 5.09 16.37 0.83
C TYR A 161 5.77 15.65 1.99
N GLU A 162 5.21 14.52 2.39
CA GLU A 162 5.82 13.59 3.34
C GLU A 162 5.35 12.18 3.01
N TYR A 163 6.32 11.28 2.81
CA TYR A 163 6.03 9.90 2.51
C TYR A 163 5.50 9.19 3.76
N THR A 164 4.31 8.61 3.66
CA THR A 164 3.70 7.84 4.74
C THR A 164 2.96 6.62 4.20
N ASP A 165 3.14 5.47 4.87
CA ASP A 165 2.36 4.26 4.58
C ASP A 165 0.88 4.44 4.93
N THR A 166 0.55 5.30 5.89
CA THR A 166 -0.81 5.63 6.32
C THR A 166 -1.69 6.04 5.14
N ASN A 167 -1.15 6.79 4.18
CA ASN A 167 -1.91 7.22 3.00
C ASN A 167 -2.41 6.05 2.16
N PHE A 168 -1.59 5.01 1.99
CA PHE A 168 -1.95 3.87 1.17
C PHE A 168 -2.76 2.81 1.93
N VAL A 169 -2.65 2.78 3.27
CA VAL A 169 -3.62 2.07 4.12
C VAL A 169 -5.02 2.65 3.94
N LEU A 170 -5.15 3.98 3.97
CA LEU A 170 -6.42 4.67 3.71
C LEU A 170 -6.94 4.47 2.28
N CYS A 171 -6.07 4.51 1.27
CA CYS A 171 -6.48 4.17 -0.10
C CYS A 171 -6.97 2.72 -0.23
N GLY A 172 -6.38 1.78 0.52
CA GLY A 172 -6.86 0.40 0.58
C GLY A 172 -8.27 0.30 1.16
N LEU A 173 -8.50 0.95 2.31
CA LEU A 173 -9.83 1.00 2.93
C LEU A 173 -10.87 1.71 2.06
N LEU A 174 -10.47 2.74 1.30
CA LEU A 174 -11.34 3.39 0.31
C LEU A 174 -11.79 2.39 -0.75
N VAL A 175 -10.85 1.59 -1.27
CA VAL A 175 -11.16 0.56 -2.25
C VAL A 175 -12.12 -0.48 -1.67
N GLU A 176 -11.92 -0.88 -0.41
CA GLU A 176 -12.83 -1.82 0.25
C GLU A 176 -14.24 -1.25 0.42
N ALA A 177 -14.34 -0.03 0.97
CA ALA A 177 -15.60 0.64 1.25
C ALA A 177 -16.43 0.90 -0.02
N VAL A 178 -15.79 1.37 -1.09
CA VAL A 178 -16.46 1.73 -2.36
C VAL A 178 -16.59 0.52 -3.30
N GLY A 179 -15.63 -0.40 -3.23
CA GLY A 179 -15.58 -1.61 -4.03
C GLY A 179 -16.60 -2.65 -3.57
N GLY A 180 -16.89 -2.73 -2.27
CA GLY A 180 -17.80 -3.70 -1.67
C GLY A 180 -17.17 -5.09 -1.46
N GLN A 181 -15.84 -5.18 -1.49
CA GLN A 181 -15.07 -6.40 -1.31
C GLN A 181 -13.69 -6.07 -0.71
N SER A 182 -12.97 -7.06 -0.19
CA SER A 182 -11.63 -6.86 0.35
C SER A 182 -10.65 -6.37 -0.73
N LEU A 183 -9.58 -5.67 -0.32
CA LEU A 183 -8.60 -5.11 -1.25
C LEU A 183 -7.92 -6.20 -2.09
N HIS A 184 -7.60 -7.33 -1.47
CA HIS A 184 -6.98 -8.46 -2.16
C HIS A 184 -7.91 -9.08 -3.21
N ALA A 185 -9.21 -9.24 -2.90
CA ALA A 185 -10.18 -9.75 -3.86
C ALA A 185 -10.39 -8.76 -5.03
N PHE A 186 -10.46 -7.46 -4.72
CA PHE A 186 -10.55 -6.43 -5.76
C PHE A 186 -9.33 -6.44 -6.69
N LEU A 187 -8.12 -6.50 -6.13
CA LEU A 187 -6.88 -6.54 -6.92
C LEU A 187 -6.79 -7.83 -7.74
N ARG A 188 -7.20 -8.98 -7.18
CA ARG A 188 -7.29 -10.26 -7.89
C ARG A 188 -8.18 -10.15 -9.12
N GLU A 189 -9.44 -9.78 -8.91
CA GLU A 189 -10.47 -9.71 -9.95
C GLU A 189 -10.13 -8.67 -11.03
N ARG A 190 -9.63 -7.50 -10.61
CA ARG A 190 -9.55 -6.31 -11.49
C ARG A 190 -8.16 -6.07 -12.07
N VAL A 191 -7.12 -6.68 -11.51
CA VAL A 191 -5.73 -6.44 -11.92
C VAL A 191 -4.98 -7.75 -12.14
N PHE A 192 -4.92 -8.66 -11.16
CA PHE A 192 -4.04 -9.81 -11.25
C PHE A 192 -4.54 -10.85 -12.26
N ASP A 193 -5.81 -11.25 -12.21
CA ASP A 193 -6.35 -12.27 -13.12
C ASP A 193 -6.37 -11.78 -14.58
N PRO A 194 -6.86 -10.55 -14.90
CA PRO A 194 -6.84 -10.05 -16.27
C PRO A 194 -5.43 -9.90 -16.87
N LEU A 195 -4.40 -9.73 -16.03
CA LEU A 195 -3.00 -9.60 -16.44
C LEU A 195 -2.20 -10.91 -16.27
N CYS A 196 -2.85 -12.02 -15.92
CA CYS A 196 -2.22 -13.33 -15.69
C CYS A 196 -1.11 -13.31 -14.61
N MET A 197 -1.26 -12.47 -13.58
CA MET A 197 -0.31 -12.35 -12.46
C MET A 197 -0.55 -13.42 -11.39
N ASN A 198 -0.51 -14.68 -11.79
CA ASN A 198 -0.93 -15.83 -10.95
C ASN A 198 -0.03 -16.06 -9.71
N GLN A 199 1.18 -15.50 -9.72
CA GLN A 199 2.16 -15.60 -8.62
C GLN A 199 2.22 -14.34 -7.75
N THR A 200 1.26 -13.42 -7.92
CA THR A 200 1.15 -12.19 -7.12
C THR A 200 -0.03 -12.31 -6.18
N TYR A 201 0.14 -12.00 -4.90
CA TYR A 201 -0.89 -12.12 -3.87
C TYR A 201 -0.60 -11.18 -2.68
N MET A 202 -1.62 -10.90 -1.86
CA MET A 202 -1.45 -10.17 -0.60
C MET A 202 -1.23 -11.14 0.57
N SER A 203 -0.04 -11.09 1.17
CA SER A 203 0.30 -11.88 2.37
C SER A 203 -0.73 -11.72 3.49
N TYR A 204 -1.03 -12.82 4.19
CA TYR A 204 -2.03 -12.91 5.27
C TYR A 204 -3.49 -12.62 4.87
N ARG A 205 -3.75 -12.34 3.60
CA ARG A 205 -5.09 -12.06 3.05
C ARG A 205 -5.52 -13.12 2.04
N GLU A 206 -4.56 -13.75 1.37
CA GLU A 206 -4.77 -14.78 0.36
C GLU A 206 -3.92 -16.02 0.67
N GLN A 207 -4.31 -17.15 0.08
CA GLN A 207 -3.46 -18.33 0.08
C GLN A 207 -2.20 -18.04 -0.74
N VAL A 208 -1.05 -18.43 -0.18
CA VAL A 208 0.23 -18.34 -0.88
C VAL A 208 0.24 -19.38 -2.01
N PRO A 209 0.43 -18.99 -3.28
CA PRO A 209 0.61 -19.92 -4.39
C PRO A 209 1.79 -20.86 -4.15
N GLU A 210 1.76 -22.04 -4.76
CA GLU A 210 2.89 -22.97 -4.70
C GLU A 210 4.14 -22.35 -5.35
N GLY A 211 5.27 -22.48 -4.67
CA GLY A 211 6.57 -21.99 -5.12
C GLY A 211 7.49 -21.57 -3.97
N ASP A 212 8.76 -21.34 -4.30
CA ASP A 212 9.72 -20.82 -3.34
C ASP A 212 9.46 -19.32 -3.11
N VAL A 213 9.18 -18.95 -1.87
CA VAL A 213 9.02 -17.54 -1.46
C VAL A 213 10.19 -17.16 -0.58
N SER A 214 10.88 -16.09 -0.94
CA SER A 214 11.92 -15.51 -0.10
C SER A 214 11.33 -15.03 1.22
N HIS A 215 12.06 -15.28 2.31
CA HIS A 215 11.75 -14.64 3.59
C HIS A 215 11.86 -13.11 3.46
N ARG A 216 11.05 -12.40 4.25
CA ARG A 216 11.10 -10.94 4.39
C ARG A 216 12.51 -10.51 4.78
N TYR A 217 13.00 -9.44 4.13
CA TYR A 217 14.22 -8.77 4.55
C TYR A 217 13.97 -8.03 5.87
N GLU A 218 14.10 -8.72 7.00
CA GLU A 218 14.10 -8.08 8.31
C GLU A 218 15.52 -7.60 8.59
N GLY A 219 15.78 -6.32 8.28
CA GLY A 219 17.09 -5.70 8.45
C GLY A 219 17.69 -6.00 9.83
N SER A 220 18.58 -6.99 9.87
CA SER A 220 19.46 -7.24 10.99
C SER A 220 20.86 -6.89 10.53
N LYS A 221 21.59 -6.11 11.34
CA LYS A 221 22.94 -5.65 11.08
C LYS A 221 23.89 -6.84 10.88
N SER A 222 23.99 -7.37 9.66
CA SER A 222 25.16 -7.99 9.04
C SER A 222 24.73 -8.89 7.88
N LEU A 223 25.11 -8.52 6.65
CA LEU A 223 25.20 -9.42 5.49
C LEU A 223 26.64 -9.91 5.29
N HIS A 224 27.45 -9.91 6.35
CA HIS A 224 28.81 -10.44 6.29
C HIS A 224 28.74 -11.91 6.71
N ALA A 225 28.83 -12.77 5.70
CA ALA A 225 29.35 -14.12 5.84
C ALA A 225 30.86 -14.06 6.14
#